data_AF-B3QVR6-F1
#
_entry.id   AF-B3QVR6-F1
#
_cell.length_a   1.000
_cell.length_b   1.000
_cell.length_c   1.000
_cell.angle_alpha   90.00
_cell.angle_beta   90.00
_cell.angle_gamma   90.00
#
_symmetry.space_group_name_H-M   'P 1'
#
loop_
_entity.id
_entity.type
_entity.pdbx_description
1 polymer ?
#
loop_
_entity_poly.entity_id
_entity_poly.type
_entity_poly.pdbx_seq_one_letter_code
_entity_poly.pdbx_strand_id
1 'polypeptide(L)'
;MADLKMPEINSVVIAGNLTKDPIFRQTTTGTPVVNFSIACNRRFRDSNNQWQEDVCYVGVVAWNKLAESCRDNLHKSSAVLVDGELQSRTWKSQDGSTRTVVEIKARRIQFLNKRKRGGDDYSVVEEISEDSEVNSNDLYEYRYLSNDEGPIGNGEDNHSSH
;
A
#
# COMPACT_ATOMS: atom_id res chain seq x y z
N MET A 1 2.41 -41.47 12.59
CA MET A 1 2.59 -40.03 12.32
C MET A 1 1.55 -39.64 11.29
N ALA A 2 0.76 -38.60 11.54
CA ALA A 2 -0.19 -38.11 10.53
C ALA A 2 0.60 -37.53 9.34
N ASP A 3 0.23 -37.93 8.13
CA ASP A 3 0.76 -37.36 6.89
C ASP A 3 0.15 -35.97 6.68
N LEU A 4 0.71 -34.98 7.38
CA LEU A 4 0.23 -33.60 7.32
C LEU A 4 0.82 -32.94 6.08
N LYS A 5 0.03 -32.83 5.00
CA LYS A 5 0.42 -32.06 3.82
C LYS A 5 0.54 -30.59 4.19
N MET A 6 1.76 -30.04 4.11
CA MET A 6 1.99 -28.62 4.35
C MET A 6 1.26 -27.78 3.31
N PRO A 7 0.54 -26.72 3.72
CA PRO A 7 -0.07 -25.80 2.78
C PRO A 7 1.01 -24.98 2.09
N GLU A 8 0.95 -24.89 0.76
CA GLU A 8 1.83 -24.05 -0.04
C GLU A 8 1.31 -22.60 -0.01
N ILE A 9 1.60 -21.87 1.08
CA ILE A 9 1.19 -20.48 1.25
C ILE A 9 2.42 -19.59 1.43
N ASN A 10 2.61 -18.68 0.48
CA ASN A 10 3.54 -17.57 0.57
C ASN A 10 2.86 -16.34 -0.04
N SER A 11 2.48 -15.39 0.80
CA SER A 11 1.78 -14.18 0.38
C SER A 11 2.21 -13.00 1.24
N VAL A 12 2.46 -11.87 0.59
CA VAL A 12 2.80 -10.59 1.21
C VAL A 12 2.00 -9.50 0.54
N VAL A 13 1.37 -8.65 1.36
CA VAL A 13 0.80 -7.37 0.93
C VAL A 13 1.45 -6.26 1.73
N ILE A 14 2.02 -5.28 1.04
CA ILE A 14 2.72 -4.16 1.67
C ILE A 14 2.47 -2.87 0.89
N ALA A 15 2.31 -1.77 1.60
CA ALA A 15 2.23 -0.43 1.00
C ALA A 15 3.39 0.42 1.50
N GLY A 16 3.89 1.30 0.65
CA GLY A 16 5.00 2.17 0.99
C GLY A 16 5.42 3.07 -0.15
N ASN A 17 6.51 3.80 0.05
CA ASN A 17 7.06 4.72 -0.93
C ASN A 17 8.40 4.23 -1.45
N LEU A 18 8.65 4.39 -2.75
CA LEU A 18 9.96 4.11 -3.34
C LEU A 18 11.03 5.00 -2.70
N THR A 19 12.12 4.41 -2.22
CA THR A 19 13.23 5.18 -1.61
C THR A 19 14.16 5.82 -2.65
N LYS A 20 14.14 5.29 -3.87
CA LYS A 20 14.92 5.74 -5.04
C LYS A 20 14.21 5.33 -6.33
N ASP A 21 14.69 5.83 -7.47
CA ASP A 21 14.15 5.45 -8.78
C ASP A 21 14.27 3.93 -9.04
N PRO A 22 13.29 3.34 -9.74
CA PRO A 22 13.32 1.93 -10.08
C PRO A 22 14.46 1.62 -11.05
N ILE A 23 15.15 0.50 -10.83
CA ILE A 23 16.24 0.04 -11.70
C ILE A 23 15.66 -0.97 -12.68
N PHE A 24 15.41 -0.53 -13.91
CA PHE A 24 14.98 -1.39 -15.02
C PHE A 24 16.19 -2.04 -15.70
N ARG A 25 16.09 -3.34 -15.97
CA ARG A 25 17.09 -4.14 -16.68
C ARG A 25 16.37 -5.16 -17.58
N GLN A 26 17.13 -5.73 -18.52
CA GLN A 26 16.72 -6.93 -19.26
C GLN A 26 17.71 -8.04 -18.93
N THR A 27 17.21 -9.26 -18.76
CA THR A 27 18.07 -10.44 -18.61
C THR A 27 18.75 -10.78 -19.94
N THR A 28 19.72 -11.68 -19.92
CA THR A 28 20.35 -12.24 -21.14
C THR A 28 19.33 -12.88 -22.09
N THR A 29 18.20 -13.36 -21.56
CA THR A 29 17.08 -13.92 -22.34
C THR A 29 16.11 -12.86 -22.86
N GLY A 30 16.41 -11.56 -22.68
CA GLY A 30 15.56 -10.44 -23.09
C GLY A 30 14.36 -10.19 -22.18
N THR A 31 14.27 -10.86 -21.02
CA THR A 31 13.12 -10.72 -20.11
C THR A 31 13.22 -9.42 -19.32
N PRO A 32 12.20 -8.53 -19.38
CA PRO A 32 12.18 -7.31 -18.58
C PRO A 32 12.11 -7.59 -17.09
N VAL A 33 12.93 -6.90 -16.31
CA VAL A 33 12.94 -6.94 -14.85
C VAL A 33 13.14 -5.54 -14.28
N VAL A 34 12.43 -5.22 -13.21
CA VAL A 34 12.62 -3.99 -12.46
C VAL A 34 12.83 -4.31 -11.00
N ASN A 35 13.81 -3.64 -10.39
CA ASN A 35 14.05 -3.73 -8.95
C ASN A 35 13.91 -2.35 -8.32
N PHE A 36 13.20 -2.29 -7.20
CA PHE A 36 13.07 -1.08 -6.40
C PHE A 36 12.98 -1.45 -4.91
N SER A 37 13.10 -0.45 -4.06
CA SER A 37 12.97 -0.62 -2.61
C SER A 37 11.90 0.32 -2.10
N ILE A 38 11.04 -0.18 -1.21
CA ILE A 38 9.99 0.61 -0.57
C ILE A 38 10.31 0.81 0.91
N ALA A 39 9.93 1.95 1.45
CA ALA A 39 9.85 2.22 2.87
C ALA A 39 8.40 2.12 3.32
N CYS A 40 8.13 1.27 4.31
CA CYS A 40 6.84 1.11 4.98
C CYS A 40 6.99 1.60 6.42
N ASN A 41 6.34 2.73 6.74
CA ASN A 41 6.44 3.34 8.07
C ASN A 41 5.31 2.80 8.97
N ARG A 42 5.64 2.52 10.22
CA ARG A 42 4.68 2.16 11.27
C ARG A 42 4.93 3.03 12.50
N ARG A 43 3.87 3.70 12.98
CA ARG A 43 3.89 4.38 14.28
C ARG A 43 3.37 3.43 15.35
N PHE A 44 4.07 3.35 16.48
CA PHE A 44 3.68 2.53 17.62
C PHE A 44 4.02 3.26 18.92
N ARG A 45 3.45 2.82 20.04
CA ARG A 45 3.81 3.32 21.37
C ARG A 45 4.77 2.36 22.04
N ASP A 46 5.82 2.89 22.66
CA ASP A 46 6.73 2.11 23.49
C ASP A 46 6.19 1.88 24.90
N SER A 47 6.96 1.17 25.73
CA SER A 47 6.62 0.88 27.13
C SER A 47 6.46 2.13 28.00
N ASN A 48 7.02 3.27 27.58
CA ASN A 48 6.91 4.56 28.26
C ASN A 48 5.74 5.41 27.72
N ASN A 49 4.87 4.81 26.90
CA ASN A 49 3.73 5.46 26.24
C ASN A 49 4.14 6.63 25.32
N GLN A 50 5.38 6.61 24.81
CA GLN A 50 5.87 7.59 23.84
C GLN A 50 5.65 7.08 22.41
N TRP A 51 5.28 7.98 21.50
CA TRP A 51 5.15 7.63 20.08
C TRP A 51 6.53 7.45 19.45
N GLN A 52 6.75 6.27 18.86
CA GLN A 52 7.92 5.92 18.08
C GLN A 52 7.53 5.66 16.63
N GLU A 53 8.47 5.85 15.71
CA GLU A 53 8.34 5.51 14.29
C GLU A 53 9.38 4.45 13.92
N ASP A 54 8.92 3.37 13.30
CA ASP A 54 9.78 2.32 12.74
C ASP A 54 9.55 2.22 11.24
N VAL A 55 10.63 2.06 10.48
CA VAL A 55 10.61 2.05 9.02
C VAL A 55 11.15 0.72 8.52
N CYS A 56 10.28 -0.07 7.90
CA CYS A 56 10.66 -1.31 7.25
C CYS A 56 11.06 -1.02 5.80
N TYR A 57 12.30 -1.36 5.44
CA TYR A 57 12.80 -1.26 4.07
C TYR A 57 12.74 -2.62 3.39
N VAL A 58 12.01 -2.71 2.28
CA VAL A 58 11.80 -3.98 1.58
C VAL A 58 12.14 -3.85 0.11
N GLY A 59 12.94 -4.80 -0.40
CA GLY A 59 13.21 -4.92 -1.83
C GLY A 59 12.04 -5.56 -2.56
N VAL A 60 11.74 -5.07 -3.76
CA VAL A 60 10.69 -5.62 -4.64
C VAL A 60 11.28 -5.86 -6.02
N VAL A 61 10.92 -7.00 -6.62
CA VAL A 61 11.20 -7.33 -8.02
C VAL A 61 9.89 -7.54 -8.77
N ALA A 62 9.76 -6.90 -9.92
CA ALA A 62 8.69 -7.15 -10.87
C ALA A 62 9.25 -7.57 -12.22
N TRP A 63 8.49 -8.39 -12.94
CA TRP A 63 8.92 -9.04 -14.19
C TRP A 63 7.96 -8.73 -15.34
N ASN A 64 8.43 -8.91 -16.57
CA ASN A 64 7.61 -8.82 -17.79
C ASN A 64 6.86 -7.48 -17.88
N LYS A 65 5.56 -7.51 -18.25
CA LYS A 65 4.70 -6.34 -18.37
C LYS A 65 4.64 -5.48 -17.09
N LEU A 66 4.74 -6.12 -15.92
CA LEU A 66 4.75 -5.39 -14.65
C LEU A 66 6.04 -4.57 -14.50
N ALA A 67 7.17 -5.11 -14.97
CA ALA A 67 8.44 -4.38 -14.99
C ALA A 67 8.39 -3.15 -15.91
N GLU A 68 7.82 -3.30 -17.10
CA GLU A 68 7.65 -2.20 -18.06
C GLU A 68 6.71 -1.12 -17.50
N SER A 69 5.58 -1.53 -16.94
CA SER A 69 4.64 -0.59 -16.30
C SER A 69 5.29 0.18 -15.15
N CYS A 70 6.10 -0.48 -14.32
CA CYS A 70 6.86 0.17 -13.26
C CYS A 70 7.90 1.15 -13.80
N ARG A 71 8.64 0.78 -14.86
CA ARG A 71 9.62 1.67 -15.51
C ARG A 71 8.97 2.98 -15.96
N ASP A 72 7.77 2.90 -16.51
CA ASP A 72 7.10 4.05 -17.13
C ASP A 72 6.36 4.94 -16.11
N ASN A 73 5.99 4.40 -14.94
CA ASN A 73 5.10 5.09 -13.99
C ASN A 73 5.73 5.35 -12.61
N LEU A 74 6.81 4.64 -12.25
CA LEU A 74 7.43 4.79 -10.94
C LEU A 74 8.69 5.64 -11.00
N HIS A 75 8.82 6.50 -10.02
CA HIS A 75 10.00 7.30 -9.70
C HIS A 75 10.21 7.32 -8.18
N LYS A 76 11.34 7.85 -7.71
CA LYS A 76 11.61 8.08 -6.29
C LYS A 76 10.39 8.75 -5.62
N SER A 77 10.05 8.31 -4.41
CA SER A 77 8.89 8.74 -3.62
C SER A 77 7.53 8.24 -4.10
N SER A 78 7.44 7.51 -5.22
CA SER A 78 6.18 6.95 -5.68
C SER A 78 5.55 6.03 -4.63
N ALA A 79 4.29 6.29 -4.30
CA ALA A 79 3.50 5.47 -3.39
C ALA A 79 2.95 4.26 -4.13
N VAL A 80 3.12 3.07 -3.56
CA VAL A 80 2.70 1.80 -4.16
C VAL A 80 2.09 0.88 -3.12
N LEU A 81 1.14 0.05 -3.56
CA LEU A 81 0.71 -1.16 -2.86
C LEU A 81 1.18 -2.36 -3.68
N VAL A 82 1.87 -3.29 -3.03
CA VAL A 82 2.47 -4.48 -3.63
C VAL A 82 1.79 -5.72 -3.03
N ASP A 83 1.33 -6.61 -3.90
CA ASP A 83 0.90 -7.98 -3.56
C ASP A 83 1.85 -8.96 -4.26
N GLY A 84 2.40 -9.91 -3.52
CA GLY A 84 3.38 -10.85 -4.04
C GLY A 84 3.75 -11.96 -3.05
N GLU A 85 4.94 -12.51 -3.25
CA GLU A 85 5.51 -13.61 -2.47
C GLU A 85 6.93 -13.25 -2.02
N LEU A 86 7.38 -13.74 -0.86
CA LEU A 86 8.78 -13.63 -0.47
C LEU A 86 9.63 -14.60 -1.30
N GLN A 87 10.74 -14.12 -1.83
CA GLN A 87 11.78 -14.98 -2.38
C GLN A 87 13.12 -14.69 -1.71
N SER A 88 13.87 -15.74 -1.45
CA SER A 88 15.27 -15.64 -1.06
C SER A 88 16.15 -15.87 -2.29
N ARG A 89 17.11 -14.98 -2.53
CA ARG A 89 18.17 -15.21 -3.51
C ARG A 89 19.53 -15.16 -2.84
N THR A 90 20.38 -16.11 -3.19
CA THR A 90 21.74 -16.22 -2.69
C THR A 90 22.71 -15.87 -3.80
N TRP A 91 23.68 -15.01 -3.51
CA TRP A 91 24.72 -14.60 -4.45
C TRP A 91 26.08 -14.54 -3.77
N LYS A 92 27.15 -14.77 -4.54
CA LYS A 92 28.52 -14.60 -4.07
C LYS A 92 28.96 -13.17 -4.25
N SER A 93 29.40 -12.56 -3.17
CA SER A 93 29.99 -11.23 -3.17
C SER A 93 31.45 -11.28 -3.63
N GLN A 94 32.00 -10.15 -4.05
CA GLN A 94 33.36 -10.05 -4.59
C GLN A 94 34.45 -10.46 -3.57
N ASP A 95 34.13 -10.32 -2.28
CA ASP A 95 34.92 -10.79 -1.14
C ASP A 95 34.87 -12.32 -0.93
N GLY A 96 34.16 -13.06 -1.78
CA GLY A 96 33.96 -14.51 -1.67
C GLY A 96 32.89 -14.93 -0.68
N SER A 97 32.29 -13.99 0.06
CA SER A 97 31.21 -14.28 1.01
C SER A 97 29.90 -14.60 0.28
N THR A 98 29.12 -15.51 0.87
CA THR A 98 27.78 -15.84 0.37
C THR A 98 26.75 -14.97 1.07
N ARG A 99 25.98 -14.18 0.32
CA ARG A 99 24.93 -13.30 0.85
C ARG A 99 23.57 -13.78 0.40
N THR A 100 22.65 -13.89 1.35
CA THR A 100 21.24 -14.17 1.08
C THR A 100 20.43 -12.90 1.26
N VAL A 101 19.60 -12.58 0.28
CA VAL A 101 18.68 -11.44 0.31
C VAL A 101 17.27 -11.98 0.19
N VAL A 102 16.38 -11.52 1.08
CA VAL A 102 14.94 -11.76 0.98
C VAL A 102 14.30 -10.51 0.37
N GLU A 103 13.50 -10.71 -0.68
CA GLU A 103 12.81 -9.65 -1.40
C GLU A 103 11.41 -10.13 -1.82
N ILE A 104 10.52 -9.20 -2.14
CA ILE A 104 9.18 -9.52 -2.63
C ILE A 104 9.23 -9.69 -4.14
N LYS A 105 8.81 -10.85 -4.65
CA LYS A 105 8.47 -11.03 -6.05
C LYS A 105 7.01 -10.60 -6.25
N ALA A 106 6.83 -9.46 -6.90
CA ALA A 106 5.53 -8.85 -7.08
C ALA A 106 4.67 -9.63 -8.08
N ARG A 107 3.45 -9.97 -7.66
CA ARG A 107 2.38 -10.48 -8.53
C ARG A 107 1.55 -9.34 -9.09
N ARG A 108 1.28 -8.33 -8.26
CA ARG A 108 0.52 -7.13 -8.62
C ARG A 108 1.09 -5.91 -7.91
N ILE A 109 1.13 -4.78 -8.62
CA ILE A 109 1.47 -3.48 -8.04
C ILE A 109 0.36 -2.49 -8.41
N GLN A 110 -0.11 -1.75 -7.42
CA GLN A 110 -1.02 -0.62 -7.60
C GLN A 110 -0.26 0.67 -7.31
N PHE A 111 -0.26 1.59 -8.28
CA PHE A 111 0.33 2.92 -8.13
C PHE A 111 -0.67 3.84 -7.41
N LEU A 112 -0.23 4.51 -6.36
CA LEU A 112 -1.07 5.35 -5.50
C LEU A 112 -0.82 6.85 -5.70
N ASN A 113 0.14 7.22 -6.56
CA ASN A 113 0.45 8.63 -6.84
C ASN A 113 -0.78 9.39 -7.33
N LYS A 114 -1.03 10.56 -6.73
CA LYS A 114 -2.10 11.47 -7.17
C LYS A 114 -1.80 11.89 -8.61
N ARG A 115 -2.65 11.50 -9.56
CA ARG A 115 -2.57 12.05 -10.92
C ARG A 115 -2.64 13.57 -10.80
N LYS A 116 -1.62 14.28 -11.28
CA LYS A 116 -1.64 15.73 -11.41
C LYS A 116 -2.77 16.03 -12.40
N ARG A 117 -3.97 16.35 -11.89
CA ARG A 117 -5.05 16.89 -12.71
C ARG A 117 -4.46 18.16 -13.32
N GLY A 118 -4.39 18.21 -14.66
CA GLY A 118 -3.89 19.37 -15.38
C GLY A 118 -4.59 20.63 -14.89
N GLY A 119 -3.86 21.74 -14.81
CA GLY A 119 -4.36 22.97 -14.23
C GLY A 119 -5.63 23.44 -14.93
N ASP A 120 -6.71 23.50 -14.17
CA ASP A 120 -7.81 24.41 -14.41
C ASP A 120 -7.57 25.60 -13.48
N ASP A 121 -7.27 26.72 -14.12
CA ASP A 121 -7.28 28.07 -13.59
C ASP A 121 -8.61 28.34 -12.89
N TYR A 122 -8.64 28.15 -11.58
CA TYR A 122 -9.67 28.73 -10.72
C TYR A 122 -9.02 29.93 -10.04
N SER A 123 -9.15 31.10 -10.66
CA SER A 123 -9.07 32.37 -9.95
C SER A 123 -10.18 32.37 -8.90
N VAL A 124 -9.80 32.05 -7.65
CA VAL A 124 -10.65 32.31 -6.50
C VAL A 124 -10.64 33.83 -6.34
N VAL A 125 -11.75 34.47 -6.72
CA VAL A 125 -12.09 35.79 -6.22
C VAL A 125 -12.30 35.67 -4.71
N GLU A 126 -11.37 36.22 -3.93
CA GLU A 126 -11.55 36.41 -2.49
C GLU A 126 -12.69 37.43 -2.28
N GLU A 127 -13.88 36.95 -1.95
CA GLU A 127 -14.76 37.68 -1.04
C GLU A 127 -14.53 37.15 0.36
N ILE A 128 -13.85 37.98 1.16
CA ILE A 128 -13.71 37.81 2.60
C ILE A 128 -15.08 38.13 3.22
N SER A 129 -15.67 37.17 3.94
CA SER A 129 -16.53 37.49 5.07
C SER A 129 -16.24 36.51 6.20
N GLU A 130 -15.99 37.11 7.36
CA GLU A 130 -15.46 36.50 8.57
C GLU A 130 -16.46 35.55 9.23
N ASP A 131 -15.88 34.56 9.92
CA ASP A 131 -16.37 33.93 11.17
C ASP A 131 -16.92 32.49 11.09
N SER A 132 -16.05 31.52 11.36
CA SER A 132 -16.28 30.39 12.29
C SER A 132 -15.09 29.40 12.23
N GLU A 133 -14.41 29.23 13.37
CA GLU A 133 -13.34 28.22 13.55
C GLU A 133 -13.94 26.80 13.53
N VAL A 134 -13.77 26.07 12.43
CA VAL A 134 -14.10 24.64 12.36
C VAL A 134 -12.87 23.82 12.73
N ASN A 135 -12.93 23.13 13.87
CA ASN A 135 -11.87 22.28 14.40
C ASN A 135 -11.69 21.02 13.53
N SER A 136 -10.47 20.82 13.01
CA SER A 136 -10.08 19.72 12.13
C SER A 136 -10.22 18.30 12.72
N ASN A 137 -10.58 18.17 14.00
CA ASN A 137 -10.79 16.87 14.65
C ASN A 137 -12.18 16.25 14.39
N ASP A 138 -13.20 17.03 14.04
CA ASP A 138 -14.58 16.50 13.93
C ASP A 138 -14.84 15.73 12.62
N LEU A 139 -13.88 15.75 11.68
CA LEU A 139 -14.04 15.12 10.36
C LEU A 139 -13.68 13.63 10.32
N TYR A 140 -13.06 13.08 11.38
CA TYR A 140 -12.69 11.67 11.46
C TYR A 140 -13.75 10.77 12.11
N GLU A 141 -14.69 11.36 12.84
CA GLU A 141 -15.69 10.61 13.61
C GLU A 141 -16.94 10.25 12.77
N TYR A 142 -17.24 10.99 11.70
CA TYR A 142 -18.43 10.75 10.86
C TYR A 142 -18.30 9.61 9.83
N ARG A 143 -17.09 9.10 9.53
CA ARG A 143 -16.91 8.06 8.50
C ARG A 143 -17.10 6.63 9.03
N TYR A 144 -17.26 6.44 10.34
CA TYR A 144 -17.43 5.12 10.97
C TYR A 144 -18.87 4.78 11.39
N LEU A 145 -19.84 5.70 11.25
CA LEU A 145 -21.22 5.51 11.73
C LEU A 145 -22.30 5.42 10.64
N SER A 146 -21.94 5.38 9.35
CA SER A 146 -22.93 5.50 8.26
C SER A 146 -23.22 4.23 7.45
N ASN A 147 -22.71 3.06 7.85
CA ASN A 147 -23.05 1.79 7.19
C ASN A 147 -23.42 0.70 8.21
N ASP A 148 -24.61 0.76 8.80
CA ASP A 148 -25.58 -0.36 8.79
C ASP A 148 -26.93 0.06 9.42
N GLU A 149 -27.98 -0.68 9.10
CA GLU A 149 -29.39 -0.59 9.57
C GLU A 149 -30.32 0.30 8.73
N GLY A 150 -30.86 -0.30 7.66
CA GLY A 150 -32.08 0.18 6.99
C GLY A 150 -33.33 0.03 7.88
N PRO A 151 -34.40 0.80 7.64
CA PRO A 151 -35.55 0.82 8.53
C PRO A 151 -36.38 -0.48 8.45
N ILE A 152 -36.51 -1.17 9.58
CA ILE A 152 -37.54 -2.19 9.80
C ILE A 152 -38.90 -1.48 9.78
N GLY A 153 -39.69 -1.73 8.73
CA GLY A 153 -41.06 -1.26 8.61
C GLY A 153 -41.99 -2.01 9.57
N ASN A 154 -42.72 -1.26 10.40
CA ASN A 154 -43.79 -1.78 11.25
C ASN A 154 -45.01 -2.12 10.39
N GLY A 155 -45.27 -3.41 10.19
CA GLY A 155 -46.54 -3.92 9.67
C GLY A 155 -47.52 -4.12 10.83
N GLU A 156 -48.68 -3.47 10.71
CA GLU A 156 -49.85 -3.67 11.56
C GLU A 156 -50.46 -5.05 11.30
N ASP A 157 -50.57 -5.89 12.32
CA ASP A 157 -51.44 -7.07 12.29
C ASP A 157 -52.49 -6.96 13.42
N ASN A 158 -53.70 -6.60 13.01
CA ASN A 158 -54.93 -6.75 13.77
C ASN A 158 -55.29 -8.25 13.86
N HIS A 159 -55.49 -8.78 15.07
CA HIS A 159 -56.52 -9.82 15.29
C HIS A 159 -57.00 -9.93 16.75
N SER A 160 -58.22 -9.40 16.95
CA SER A 160 -59.33 -9.86 17.79
C SER A 160 -59.10 -11.01 18.80
N SER A 161 -59.44 -10.75 20.07
CA SER A 161 -60.01 -11.75 20.99
C SER A 161 -60.86 -11.06 22.08
N HIS A 162 -62.16 -10.89 21.83
CA HIS A 162 -63.27 -11.00 22.80
C HIS A 162 -64.59 -11.18 22.03
#